data_AF-A0A2D5IUH0-F1
#
_entry.id   AF-A0A2D5IUH0-F1
#
_cell.length_a   1.000
_cell.length_b   1.000
_cell.length_c   1.000
_cell.angle_alpha   90.00
_cell.angle_beta   90.00
_cell.angle_gamma   90.00
#
_symmetry.space_group_name_H-M   'P 1'
#
loop_
_entity.id
_entity.type
_entity.pdbx_description
1 polymer ?
#
loop_
_entity_poly.entity_id
_entity_poly.type
_entity_poly.pdbx_seq_one_letter_code
_entity_poly.pdbx_strand_id
1 'polypeptide(L)'
;MATPYNLTPDWTATNRFEAVTAGEILLSNTGGFDIRWTRTPDAAAPAPMPLQATILRPGESRSLSLKAGEYLWLAARPQGSAIVEDFG
;
A
#
# COMPACT_ATOMS: atom_id res chain seq x y z
N MET A 1 -14.88 0.94 1.75
CA MET A 1 -14.59 2.16 0.92
C MET A 1 -13.36 1.88 0.07
N ALA A 2 -13.29 2.35 -1.18
CA ALA A 2 -12.13 2.15 -2.05
C ALA A 2 -11.32 3.45 -2.24
N THR A 3 -9.99 3.35 -2.14
CA THR A 3 -9.06 4.47 -2.31
C THR A 3 -8.04 4.15 -3.41
N PRO A 4 -8.07 4.86 -4.55
CA PRO A 4 -7.10 4.68 -5.63
C PRO A 4 -5.81 5.45 -5.36
N TYR A 5 -4.67 4.87 -5.76
CA TYR A 5 -3.35 5.48 -5.67
C TYR A 5 -2.66 5.48 -7.03
N ASN A 6 -2.09 6.63 -7.41
CA ASN A 6 -1.10 6.73 -8.48
C ASN A 6 0.28 6.84 -7.83
N LEU A 7 1.06 5.76 -7.92
CA LEU A 7 2.24 5.53 -7.10
C LEU A 7 3.50 6.12 -7.72
N THR A 8 4.34 6.70 -6.87
CA THR A 8 5.71 7.07 -7.20
C THR A 8 6.68 5.94 -6.80
N PRO A 9 7.96 6.02 -7.21
CA PRO A 9 8.97 5.00 -6.88
C PRO A 9 9.36 4.90 -5.41
N ASP A 10 8.97 5.86 -4.57
CA ASP A 10 9.46 6.02 -3.19
C ASP A 10 8.32 5.97 -2.16
N TRP A 11 8.70 5.80 -0.89
CA TRP A 11 7.79 5.96 0.24
C TRP A 11 7.44 7.43 0.44
N THR A 12 6.23 7.82 0.06
CA THR A 12 5.73 9.18 0.22
C THR A 12 4.41 9.18 0.96
N ALA A 13 4.09 10.30 1.62
CA ALA A 13 2.79 10.45 2.30
C ALA A 13 1.60 10.40 1.33
N THR A 14 1.81 10.60 0.03
CA THR A 14 0.78 10.43 -1.01
C THR A 14 0.57 8.97 -1.40
N ASN A 15 1.53 8.10 -1.09
CA ASN A 15 1.50 6.68 -1.42
C ASN A 15 1.25 5.82 -0.16
N ARG A 16 0.48 6.34 0.80
CA ARG A 16 0.15 5.59 2.02
C ARG A 16 -1.33 5.62 2.33
N PHE A 17 -1.81 4.51 2.87
CA PHE A 17 -3.13 4.37 3.45
C PHE A 17 -3.00 4.34 4.97
N GLU A 18 -3.85 5.09 5.68
CA GLU A 18 -3.95 5.11 7.14
C GLU A 18 -5.17 4.31 7.58
N ALA A 19 -4.96 3.31 8.42
CA ALA A 19 -6.06 2.58 9.04
C ALA A 19 -6.59 3.38 10.24
N VAL A 20 -7.70 4.10 10.05
CA VAL A 20 -8.33 4.88 11.13
C VAL A 20 -8.99 3.97 12.18
N THR A 21 -9.50 2.83 11.73
CA THR A 21 -10.05 1.75 12.57
C THR A 21 -9.32 0.44 12.29
N ALA A 22 -9.36 -0.51 13.22
CA ALA A 22 -8.84 -1.84 12.96
C ALA A 22 -9.79 -2.58 12.00
N GLY A 23 -9.25 -3.24 10.98
CA GLY A 23 -10.07 -3.83 9.93
C GLY A 23 -9.27 -4.69 8.94
N GLU A 24 -10.02 -5.38 8.08
CA GLU A 24 -9.46 -6.04 6.91
C GLU A 24 -9.51 -5.09 5.72
N ILE A 25 -8.43 -5.06 4.96
CA ILE A 25 -8.35 -4.35 3.70
C ILE A 25 -7.99 -5.30 2.56
N LEU A 26 -8.42 -4.98 1.35
CA LEU A 26 -7.93 -5.59 0.11
C LEU A 26 -7.03 -4.58 -0.61
N LEU A 27 -5.76 -4.94 -0.80
CA LEU A 27 -4.83 -4.21 -1.66
C LEU A 27 -4.80 -4.89 -3.04
N SER A 28 -5.17 -4.16 -4.08
CA SER A 28 -5.25 -4.66 -5.45
C SER A 28 -4.34 -3.87 -6.38
N ASN A 29 -3.48 -4.57 -7.13
CA ASN A 29 -2.68 -3.96 -8.19
C ASN A 29 -3.45 -3.97 -9.51
N THR A 30 -4.00 -2.82 -9.87
CA THR A 30 -4.78 -2.64 -11.11
C THR A 30 -3.94 -2.01 -12.23
N GLY A 31 -2.66 -1.73 -11.98
CA GLY A 31 -1.73 -1.18 -12.94
C GLY A 31 -0.98 -2.23 -13.75
N GLY A 32 -0.09 -1.75 -14.62
CA GLY A 32 0.79 -2.59 -15.46
C GLY A 32 2.18 -2.84 -14.88
N PHE A 33 2.46 -2.40 -13.65
CA PHE A 33 3.78 -2.48 -13.02
C PHE A 33 3.71 -3.10 -11.63
N ASP A 34 4.82 -3.71 -11.19
CA ASP A 34 4.94 -4.25 -9.83
C ASP A 34 4.80 -3.14 -8.78
N ILE A 35 4.01 -3.44 -7.75
CA ILE A 35 3.87 -2.59 -6.58
C ILE A 35 4.71 -3.18 -5.45
N ARG A 36 5.39 -2.31 -4.72
CA ARG A 36 6.07 -2.60 -3.47
C ARG A 36 5.21 -2.11 -2.32
N TRP A 37 5.07 -2.92 -1.29
CA TRP A 37 4.29 -2.54 -0.12
C TRP A 37 4.90 -3.03 1.18
N THR A 38 4.61 -2.30 2.25
CA THR A 38 4.97 -2.65 3.63
C THR A 38 4.07 -1.90 4.61
N ARG A 39 4.14 -2.22 5.90
CA ARG A 39 3.37 -1.56 6.96
C ARG A 39 4.24 -1.00 8.07
N THR A 40 3.80 0.08 8.69
CA THR A 40 4.44 0.68 9.87
C THR A 40 3.41 0.89 10.98
N PRO A 41 3.84 0.86 12.26
CA PRO A 41 2.96 1.10 13.41
C PRO A 41 2.59 2.58 13.60
N ASP A 42 3.23 3.48 12.84
CA ASP A 42 3.05 4.92 12.91
C ASP A 42 3.26 5.58 11.53
N ALA A 43 3.13 6.91 11.48
CA ALA A 43 3.20 7.70 10.26
C ALA A 43 4.64 7.89 9.71
N ALA A 44 5.67 7.32 10.32
CA ALA A 44 7.03 7.39 9.82
C ALA A 44 7.19 6.49 8.59
N ALA A 45 7.98 6.97 7.62
CA ALA A 45 8.27 6.19 6.42
C ALA A 45 9.04 4.89 6.81
N PRO A 46 8.82 3.77 6.10
CA PRO A 46 9.53 2.53 6.34
C PRO A 46 11.04 2.70 6.17
N ALA A 47 11.83 2.10 7.06
CA ALA A 47 13.29 2.11 6.95
C ALA A 47 13.84 1.33 5.73
N PRO A 48 13.31 0.14 5.35
CA PRO A 48 13.76 -0.57 4.16
C PRO A 48 13.42 0.21 2.89
N MET A 49 14.29 0.17 1.88
CA MET A 49 13.98 0.76 0.58
C MET A 49 12.84 0.01 -0.12
N PRO A 50 12.04 0.66 -0.99
CA PRO A 50 10.96 0.02 -1.75
C PRO A 50 11.31 -1.30 -2.41
N LEU A 51 12.50 -1.40 -3.03
CA LEU A 51 12.95 -2.61 -3.72
C LEU A 51 13.16 -3.82 -2.80
N GLN A 52 13.29 -3.61 -1.49
CA GLN A 52 13.45 -4.65 -0.48
C GLN A 52 12.11 -5.08 0.15
N ALA A 53 11.01 -4.38 -0.17
CA ALA A 53 9.70 -4.66 0.38
C ALA A 53 8.94 -5.72 -0.42
N THR A 54 7.80 -6.14 0.11
CA THR A 54 6.95 -7.17 -0.48
C THR A 54 6.41 -6.72 -1.84
N ILE A 55 6.40 -7.63 -2.81
CA ILE A 55 5.87 -7.38 -4.15
C ILE A 55 4.39 -7.74 -4.20
N LEU A 56 3.62 -6.93 -4.91
CA LEU A 56 2.31 -7.25 -5.43
C LEU A 56 2.32 -7.05 -6.95
N ARG A 57 2.20 -8.13 -7.72
CA ARG A 57 2.32 -8.10 -9.18
C ARG A 57 1.05 -7.56 -9.85
N PRO A 58 1.13 -7.09 -11.10
CA PRO A 58 -0.05 -6.68 -11.88
C PRO A 58 -1.16 -7.73 -11.85
N GLY A 59 -2.38 -7.31 -11.52
CA GLY A 59 -3.56 -8.17 -11.43
C GLY A 59 -3.70 -8.96 -10.13
N GLU A 60 -2.69 -8.94 -9.24
CA GLU A 60 -2.80 -9.58 -7.94
C GLU A 60 -3.59 -8.72 -6.94
N SER A 61 -4.21 -9.40 -5.98
CA SER A 61 -4.86 -8.78 -4.84
C SER A 61 -4.43 -9.48 -3.55
N ARG A 62 -4.36 -8.73 -2.46
CA ARG A 62 -3.90 -9.22 -1.16
C ARG A 62 -4.77 -8.69 -0.03
N SER A 63 -5.41 -9.60 0.70
CA SER A 63 -6.05 -9.27 1.97
C SER A 63 -5.00 -9.04 3.05
N LEU A 64 -5.19 -7.96 3.82
CA LEU A 64 -4.33 -7.58 4.95
C LEU A 64 -5.21 -7.16 6.12
N SER A 65 -4.83 -7.54 7.34
CA SER A 65 -5.42 -6.97 8.55
C SER A 65 -4.54 -5.83 9.06
N LEU A 66 -5.13 -4.66 9.25
CA LEU A 66 -4.47 -3.49 9.83
C LEU A 66 -5.10 -3.14 11.18
N LYS A 67 -4.29 -2.66 12.10
CA LYS A 67 -4.74 -2.08 13.36
C LYS A 67 -5.01 -0.58 13.18
N ALA A 68 -5.88 -0.02 14.03
CA ALA A 68 -6.05 1.42 14.11
C ALA A 68 -4.69 2.11 14.37
N GLY A 69 -4.36 3.11 13.57
CA GLY A 69 -3.08 3.83 13.60
C GLY A 69 -1.94 3.19 12.79
N GLU A 70 -2.12 1.99 12.23
CA GLU A 70 -1.13 1.43 11.30
C GLU A 70 -1.25 2.10 9.92
N TYR A 71 -0.11 2.18 9.23
CA TYR A 71 -0.02 2.71 7.88
C TYR A 71 0.45 1.63 6.91
N LEU A 72 -0.23 1.52 5.78
CA LEU A 72 0.22 0.75 4.62
C LEU A 72 0.93 1.70 3.65
N TRP A 73 2.19 1.41 3.35
CA TRP A 73 3.00 2.17 2.40
C TRP A 73 3.09 1.44 1.08
N LEU A 74 3.02 2.19 0.00
CA LEU A 74 3.02 1.70 -1.38
C LEU A 74 4.08 2.45 -2.20
N ALA A 75 4.65 1.78 -3.19
CA ALA A 75 5.56 2.37 -4.17
C ALA A 75 5.55 1.54 -5.45
N ALA A 76 5.84 2.15 -6.60
CA ALA A 76 5.95 1.44 -7.86
C ALA A 76 6.97 2.12 -8.79
N ARG A 77 7.76 1.32 -9.50
CA ARG A 77 8.72 1.82 -10.49
C ARG A 77 8.69 0.98 -11.79
N PRO A 78 8.35 1.59 -12.94
CA PRO A 78 7.82 2.96 -13.11
C PRO A 78 6.44 3.13 -12.45
N GLN A 79 5.89 4.35 -12.45
CA GLN A 79 4.62 4.70 -11.77
C GLN A 79 3.54 3.64 -11.98
N GLY A 80 2.87 3.22 -10.91
CA GLY A 80 1.88 2.13 -10.92
C GLY A 80 0.57 2.55 -10.25
N SER A 81 -0.46 1.74 -10.41
CA SER A 81 -1.80 2.02 -9.88
C SER A 81 -2.25 0.96 -8.90
N ALA A 82 -2.66 1.39 -7.70
CA ALA A 82 -3.21 0.51 -6.67
C ALA A 82 -4.61 0.94 -6.27
N ILE A 83 -5.41 0.00 -5.80
CA ILE A 83 -6.66 0.27 -5.09
C ILE A 83 -6.56 -0.39 -3.72
N VAL A 84 -6.88 0.36 -2.67
CA VAL A 84 -7.04 -0.17 -1.31
C VAL A 84 -8.51 -0.08 -0.94
N GLU A 85 -9.12 -1.21 -0.63
CA GLU A 85 -10.51 -1.30 -0.17
C GLU A 85 -10.53 -1.66 1.31
N ASP A 86 -11.25 -0.88 2.11
CA ASP A 86 -11.45 -1.12 3.54
C ASP A 86 -12.84 -1.68 3.82
N PHE A 87 -12.88 -2.78 4.59
CA PHE A 87 -14.09 -3.51 5.00
C PHE A 87 -14.41 -3.36 6.50
N GLY A 88 -13.77 -2.41 7.18
CA GLY A 88 -14.01 -2.08 8.59
C GLY A 88 -15.47 -1.87 8.99
#